data_AF-A0A9X1PFT2-F1
#
_entry.id   AF-A0A9X1PFT2-F1
#
_cell.length_a   1.000
_cell.length_b   1.000
_cell.length_c   1.000
_cell.angle_alpha   90.00
_cell.angle_beta   90.00
_cell.angle_gamma   90.00
#
_symmetry.space_group_name_H-M   'P 1'
#
loop_
_entity.id
_entity.type
_entity.pdbx_description
1 polymer ?
#
loop_
_entity_poly.entity_id
_entity_poly.type
_entity_poly.pdbx_seq_one_letter_code
_entity_poly.pdbx_strand_id
1 'polypeptide(L)'
;MTEQHVNIAAKMYKARSSMKSLFGESYPDKVKVYMDIVKAVSKREGVGEIESAIKLIKDANEKHQDYSGILGVWILAATVELIEPSFKP
;
A
#
# COMPACT_ATOMS: atom_id res chain seq x y z
N MET A 1 13.58 -14.01 -9.31
CA MET A 1 12.56 -13.57 -8.33
C MET A 1 12.61 -14.54 -7.15
N THR A 2 12.76 -14.06 -5.92
CA THR A 2 12.86 -14.94 -4.74
C THR A 2 11.46 -15.29 -4.20
N GLU A 3 11.32 -16.38 -3.47
CA GLU A 3 10.06 -16.77 -2.81
C GLU A 3 9.50 -15.65 -1.92
N GLN A 4 10.39 -14.90 -1.28
CA GLN A 4 10.04 -13.72 -0.48
C GLN A 4 9.33 -12.64 -1.31
N HIS A 5 9.80 -12.34 -2.52
CA HIS A 5 9.16 -11.35 -3.39
C HIS A 5 7.77 -11.80 -3.84
N VAL A 6 7.59 -13.09 -4.13
CA VAL A 6 6.28 -13.67 -4.49
C VAL A 6 5.30 -13.54 -3.33
N ASN A 7 5.74 -13.85 -2.11
CA ASN A 7 4.90 -13.77 -0.91
C ASN A 7 4.49 -12.33 -0.58
N ILE A 8 5.38 -11.36 -0.78
CA ILE A 8 5.06 -9.93 -0.58
C ILE A 8 4.02 -9.48 -1.61
N ALA A 9 4.24 -9.77 -2.90
CA ALA A 9 3.30 -9.44 -3.95
C ALA A 9 1.91 -10.03 -3.69
N ALA A 10 1.83 -11.30 -3.29
CA ALA A 10 0.57 -11.95 -2.94
C ALA A 10 -0.19 -11.22 -1.81
N LYS A 11 0.51 -10.79 -0.76
CA LYS A 11 -0.09 -10.00 0.33
C LYS A 11 -0.62 -8.64 -0.15
N MET A 12 0.13 -7.97 -1.02
CA MET A 12 -0.28 -6.69 -1.61
C MET A 12 -1.55 -6.83 -2.47
N TYR A 13 -1.59 -7.84 -3.34
CA TYR A 13 -2.79 -8.13 -4.14
C TYR A 13 -4.00 -8.49 -3.28
N LYS A 14 -3.81 -9.28 -2.23
CA LYS A 14 -4.88 -9.61 -1.28
C LYS A 14 -5.39 -8.37 -0.55
N ALA A 15 -4.52 -7.44 -0.18
CA ALA A 15 -4.93 -6.16 0.40
C ALA A 15 -5.79 -5.38 -0.61
N ARG A 16 -5.32 -5.18 -1.85
CA ARG A 16 -6.08 -4.51 -2.91
C ARG A 16 -7.45 -5.16 -3.12
N SER A 17 -7.52 -6.48 -3.26
CA SER A 17 -8.79 -7.19 -3.50
C SER A 17 -9.76 -7.06 -2.34
N SER A 18 -9.27 -7.19 -1.10
CA SER A 18 -10.09 -7.05 0.10
C SER A 18 -10.70 -5.65 0.21
N MET A 19 -9.89 -4.62 -0.07
CA MET A 19 -10.34 -3.24 0.02
C MET A 19 -11.33 -2.88 -1.08
N LYS A 20 -11.13 -3.38 -2.31
CA LYS A 20 -12.13 -3.26 -3.38
C LYS A 20 -13.45 -3.93 -3.01
N SER A 21 -13.38 -5.16 -2.47
CA SER A 21 -14.58 -5.88 -2.05
C SER A 21 -15.31 -5.19 -0.92
N LEU A 22 -14.60 -4.53 0.00
CA LEU A 22 -15.18 -3.86 1.15
C LEU A 22 -15.80 -2.50 0.81
N PHE A 23 -15.14 -1.72 -0.06
CA PHE A 23 -15.53 -0.34 -0.33
C PHE A 23 -16.20 -0.12 -1.69
N GLY A 24 -16.19 -1.12 -2.58
CA GLY A 24 -16.84 -1.07 -3.87
C GLY A 24 -16.46 0.17 -4.67
N GLU A 25 -17.46 0.90 -5.14
CA GLU A 25 -17.30 2.11 -5.95
C GLU A 25 -16.58 3.25 -5.22
N SER A 26 -16.61 3.29 -3.89
CA SER A 26 -15.91 4.32 -3.09
C SER A 26 -14.42 4.02 -2.89
N TYR A 27 -13.94 2.85 -3.32
CA TYR A 27 -12.54 2.44 -3.14
C TYR A 27 -11.53 3.41 -3.77
N PRO A 28 -11.68 3.84 -5.05
CA PRO A 28 -10.72 4.75 -5.68
C PRO A 28 -10.50 6.04 -4.88
N ASP A 29 -11.57 6.66 -4.40
CA ASP A 29 -11.49 7.90 -3.63
C ASP A 29 -10.78 7.69 -2.29
N LYS A 30 -11.05 6.55 -1.63
CA LYS A 30 -10.45 6.23 -0.33
C LYS A 30 -8.98 5.85 -0.43
N VAL A 31 -8.59 5.10 -1.46
CA VAL A 31 -7.20 4.64 -1.60
C VAL A 31 -6.27 5.77 -2.07
N LYS A 32 -6.81 6.79 -2.76
CA LYS A 32 -6.05 7.91 -3.31
C LYS A 32 -5.15 8.62 -2.30
N VAL A 33 -5.66 8.91 -1.10
CA VAL A 33 -4.84 9.57 -0.05
C VAL A 33 -3.61 8.74 0.32
N TYR A 34 -3.75 7.41 0.34
CA TYR A 34 -2.64 6.51 0.63
C TYR A 34 -1.68 6.37 -0.56
N MET A 35 -2.19 6.46 -1.80
CA MET A 35 -1.35 6.53 -3.00
C MET A 35 -0.47 7.78 -2.96
N ASP A 36 -1.05 8.93 -2.61
CA ASP A 36 -0.32 10.19 -2.50
C ASP A 36 0.76 10.14 -1.39
N ILE A 37 0.45 9.51 -0.25
CA ILE A 37 1.42 9.30 0.84
C ILE A 37 2.60 8.45 0.37
N VAL A 38 2.34 7.28 -0.23
CA VAL A 38 3.39 6.36 -0.70
C VAL A 38 4.26 7.04 -1.75
N LYS A 39 3.64 7.74 -2.71
CA LYS A 39 4.34 8.49 -3.77
C LYS A 39 5.20 9.63 -3.21
N ALA A 40 4.68 10.38 -2.24
CA ALA A 40 5.42 11.47 -1.59
C ALA A 40 6.65 10.94 -0.83
N VAL A 41 6.51 9.83 -0.12
CA VAL A 41 7.63 9.18 0.60
C VAL A 41 8.65 8.63 -0.38
N SER A 42 8.22 7.93 -1.43
CA SER A 42 9.11 7.45 -2.49
C SER A 42 9.95 8.56 -3.09
N LYS A 43 9.32 9.69 -3.42
CA LYS A 43 10.03 10.87 -3.94
C LYS A 43 11.00 11.48 -2.92
N ARG A 44 10.59 11.58 -1.65
CA ARG A 44 11.42 12.20 -0.59
C ARG A 44 12.66 11.38 -0.29
N GLU A 45 12.52 10.06 -0.27
CA GLU A 45 13.59 9.14 0.13
C GLU A 45 14.43 8.65 -1.07
N GLY A 46 13.96 8.88 -2.31
CA GLY A 46 14.67 8.46 -3.52
C GLY A 46 14.65 6.94 -3.76
N VAL A 47 13.64 6.25 -3.22
CA VAL A 47 13.47 4.79 -3.33
C VAL A 47 12.15 4.43 -4.01
N GLY A 48 12.00 3.19 -4.48
CA GLY A 48 10.77 2.73 -5.13
C GLY A 48 9.54 2.70 -4.21
N GLU A 49 8.35 2.61 -4.79
CA GLU A 49 7.07 2.64 -4.09
C GLU A 49 6.91 1.45 -3.12
N ILE A 50 7.37 0.25 -3.52
CA ILE A 50 7.32 -0.95 -2.67
C ILE A 50 8.19 -0.77 -1.42
N GLU A 51 9.42 -0.29 -1.60
CA GLU A 51 10.34 -0.05 -0.48
C GLU A 51 9.81 1.04 0.46
N SER A 52 9.24 2.10 -0.11
CA SER A 52 8.59 3.18 0.63
C SER A 52 7.41 2.69 1.47
N ALA A 53 6.58 1.82 0.90
CA ALA A 53 5.43 1.21 1.58
C ALA A 53 5.87 0.34 2.76
N ILE A 54 6.89 -0.50 2.56
CA ILE A 54 7.45 -1.36 3.63
C ILE A 54 8.01 -0.49 4.76
N LYS A 55 8.76 0.57 4.43
CA LYS A 55 9.32 1.51 5.40
C LYS A 55 8.22 2.20 6.19
N LEU A 56 7.19 2.72 5.53
CA LEU A 56 6.04 3.35 6.19
C LEU A 56 5.34 2.40 7.19
N ILE A 57 5.10 1.16 6.80
CA ILE A 57 4.44 0.16 7.66
C ILE A 57 5.34 -0.18 8.86
N LYS A 58 6.64 -0.32 8.64
CA LYS A 58 7.61 -0.60 9.71
C LYS A 58 7.68 0.56 10.70
N ASP A 59 7.86 1.78 10.21
CA ASP A 59 7.92 2.98 11.04
C ASP A 59 6.63 3.19 11.85
N ALA A 60 5.46 2.89 11.25
CA ALA A 60 4.17 2.96 11.93
C ALA A 60 4.05 1.92 13.05
N ASN A 61 4.52 0.69 12.82
CA ASN A 61 4.56 -0.37 13.85
C ASN A 61 5.47 0.00 15.03
N GLU A 62 6.64 0.57 14.73
CA GLU A 62 7.62 0.93 15.76
C GLU A 62 7.13 2.09 16.64
N LYS A 63 6.40 3.05 16.06
CA LYS A 63 5.89 4.23 16.77
C LYS A 63 4.55 4.01 17.45
N HIS A 64 3.72 3.12 16.90
CA HIS A 64 2.36 2.90 17.37
C HIS A 64 2.08 1.40 17.37
N GLN A 65 2.05 0.78 18.56
CA GLN A 65 1.92 -0.67 18.73
C GLN A 65 0.64 -1.31 18.14
N ASP A 66 -0.32 -0.54 17.63
CA ASP A 66 -1.66 -1.05 17.29
C ASP A 66 -2.29 -0.48 16.01
N TYR A 67 -1.64 0.46 15.31
CA TYR A 67 -2.22 1.11 14.11
C TYR A 67 -1.87 0.41 12.79
N SER A 68 -0.98 -0.58 12.82
CA SER A 68 -0.38 -1.16 11.62
C SER A 68 -1.28 -2.12 10.84
N GLY A 69 -2.32 -2.66 11.47
CA GLY A 69 -3.22 -3.61 10.85
C GLY A 69 -3.94 -3.01 9.65
N ILE A 70 -4.84 -2.05 9.89
CA ILE A 70 -5.65 -1.45 8.82
C ILE A 70 -4.87 -0.46 7.96
N LEU A 71 -3.97 0.33 8.56
CA LEU A 71 -3.12 1.26 7.82
C LEU A 71 -2.20 0.50 6.84
N GLY A 72 -1.62 -0.62 7.29
CA GLY A 72 -0.79 -1.46 6.45
C GLY A 72 -1.56 -2.00 5.25
N VAL A 73 -2.81 -2.46 5.44
CA VAL A 73 -3.66 -2.91 4.34
C VAL A 73 -3.92 -1.78 3.33
N TRP A 74 -4.23 -0.57 3.79
CA TRP A 74 -4.41 0.60 2.92
C TRP A 74 -3.15 0.94 2.13
N ILE A 75 -1.99 0.99 2.79
CA ILE A 75 -0.71 1.28 2.15
C ILE A 75 -0.35 0.22 1.12
N LEU A 76 -0.51 -1.06 1.44
CA LEU A 76 -0.23 -2.16 0.51
C LEU A 76 -1.17 -2.10 -0.70
N ALA A 77 -2.47 -1.87 -0.49
CA ALA A 77 -3.44 -1.73 -1.56
C ALA A 77 -3.12 -0.54 -2.48
N ALA A 78 -2.80 0.62 -1.89
CA ALA A 78 -2.41 1.83 -2.61
C ALA A 78 -1.13 1.65 -3.43
N THR A 79 -0.17 0.91 -2.89
CA THR A 79 1.09 0.62 -3.60
C THR A 79 0.82 -0.19 -4.87
N VAL A 80 -0.12 -1.15 -4.83
CA VAL A 80 -0.50 -1.88 -6.05
C VAL A 80 -1.20 -0.95 -7.04
N GLU A 81 -2.08 -0.05 -6.61
CA GLU A 81 -2.73 0.90 -7.54
C GLU A 81 -1.77 1.93 -8.13
N LEU A 82 -0.64 2.22 -7.49
CA LEU A 82 0.43 3.04 -8.07
C LEU A 82 1.19 2.31 -9.18
N ILE A 83 1.47 1.03 -8.98
CA ILE A 83 2.30 0.22 -9.90
C ILE A 83 1.45 -0.34 -11.05
N GLU A 84 0.24 -0.81 -10.72
CA GLU A 84 -0.74 -1.42 -11.61
C GLU A 84 -2.14 -0.81 -11.38
N PRO A 85 -2.37 0.42 -11.90
CA PRO A 85 -3.62 1.12 -11.70
C PRO A 85 -4.79 0.35 -12.32
N SER A 86 -5.86 0.22 -11.54
CA SER A 86 -7.13 -0.36 -12.01
C SER A 86 -8.22 0.67 -12.29
N PHE A 87 -7.95 1.93 -11.94
CA PHE A 87 -8.77 3.10 -12.21
C PHE A 87 -7.85 4.25 -12.64
N LYS A 88 -8.42 5.32 -13.21
CA LYS A 88 -7.65 6.52 -13.52
C LYS A 88 -7.29 7.24 -12.20
N PRO A 89 -5.99 7.43 -11.90
CA PRO A 89 -5.55 8.11 -10.67
C PRO A 89 -5.95 9.60 -10.63
#